data_AF-A0A6L7Z4D3-F1
#
_entry.id   AF-A0A6L7Z4D3-F1
#
_cell.length_a   1.000
_cell.length_b   1.000
_cell.length_c   1.000
_cell.angle_alpha   90.00
_cell.angle_beta   90.00
_cell.angle_gamma   90.00
#
_symmetry.space_group_name_H-M   'P 1'
#
loop_
_entity.id
_entity.type
_entity.pdbx_description
1 polymer ?
#
loop_
_entity_poly.entity_id
_entity_poly.type
_entity_poly.pdbx_seq_one_letter_code
_entity_poly.pdbx_strand_id
1 'polypeptide(L)'
;MDDQTYYATGTLRADELPATDEDAPPQLRVSGTAVDYDRVAYFSPRDRVALKPGSAAANLAKRQDSSQRDVLALLGHDPARVVGRTGNGSLRFNDTPAGLMYELDLDPADPESASVYAKVKNGNLSAASIGFIVKDAEDAKLADNSPDAKEPGAEVDVEYASEVDVFEVSLVAHGAMGGATALAASAMVEGMITGDEDTASADTALESEAEAPPEPSLADDSPTWGEAAEEWHRAGIFNRGTLIGG
;
A
#
# COMPACT_ATOMS: atom_id res chain seq x y z
N MET A 1 6.95 -16.82 -18.60
CA MET A 1 6.94 -15.87 -17.48
C MET A 1 5.98 -16.43 -16.48
N ASP A 2 6.45 -16.72 -15.28
CA ASP A 2 5.57 -17.12 -14.18
C ASP A 2 4.61 -15.95 -13.90
N ASP A 3 3.35 -16.24 -13.56
CA ASP A 3 2.33 -15.23 -13.20
C ASP A 3 2.63 -14.62 -11.82
N GLN A 4 3.85 -14.08 -11.66
CA GLN A 4 4.29 -13.43 -10.44
C GLN A 4 3.45 -12.17 -10.20
N THR A 5 3.00 -12.04 -8.97
CA THR A 5 2.28 -10.86 -8.51
C THR A 5 3.27 -9.83 -7.99
N TYR A 6 3.04 -8.58 -8.38
CA TYR A 6 3.85 -7.43 -8.01
C TYR A 6 2.99 -6.41 -7.25
N TYR A 7 3.57 -5.83 -6.19
CA TYR A 7 3.01 -4.70 -5.44
C TYR A 7 3.87 -3.43 -5.53
N ALA A 8 3.27 -2.33 -5.97
CA ALA A 8 3.94 -1.02 -5.96
C ALA A 8 3.25 -0.04 -5.01
N THR A 9 4.05 0.80 -4.35
CA THR A 9 3.55 1.83 -3.44
C THR A 9 3.00 3.03 -4.20
N GLY A 10 1.80 3.45 -3.83
CA GLY A 10 1.15 4.67 -4.28
C GLY A 10 0.98 5.68 -3.15
N THR A 11 0.45 6.84 -3.51
CA THR A 11 0.05 7.89 -2.57
C THR A 11 -1.45 7.86 -2.33
N LEU A 12 -1.89 8.46 -1.23
CA LEU A 12 -3.30 8.64 -0.94
C LEU A 12 -3.55 9.94 -0.18
N ARG A 13 -4.75 10.49 -0.35
CA ARG A 13 -5.28 11.63 0.40
C ARG A 13 -6.77 11.47 0.58
N ALA A 14 -7.29 12.02 1.66
CA ALA A 14 -8.73 12.10 1.92
C ALA A 14 -9.25 13.47 1.50
N ASP A 15 -10.28 13.49 0.67
CA ASP A 15 -11.00 14.67 0.23
C ASP A 15 -12.48 14.55 0.64
N GLU A 16 -13.06 15.64 1.14
CA GLU A 16 -14.50 15.73 1.39
C GLU A 16 -15.12 16.55 0.26
N LEU A 17 -15.95 15.92 -0.55
CA LEU A 17 -16.62 16.59 -1.66
C LEU A 17 -17.99 17.10 -1.22
N PRO A 18 -18.40 18.29 -1.67
CA PRO A 18 -19.72 18.81 -1.35
C PRO A 18 -20.80 17.84 -1.82
N ALA A 19 -21.84 17.71 -1.03
CA ALA A 19 -22.99 16.90 -1.37
C ALA A 19 -23.61 17.36 -2.69
N THR A 20 -24.13 16.42 -3.48
CA THR A 20 -24.80 16.73 -4.74
C THR A 20 -26.17 17.38 -4.54
N ASP A 21 -26.75 17.20 -3.35
CA ASP A 21 -28.01 17.78 -2.90
C ASP A 21 -27.84 18.40 -1.50
N GLU A 22 -28.58 19.47 -1.18
CA GLU A 22 -28.43 20.23 0.08
C GLU A 22 -28.58 19.39 1.36
N ASP A 23 -29.40 18.33 1.31
CA ASP A 23 -29.70 17.47 2.48
C ASP A 23 -28.88 16.17 2.52
N ALA A 24 -28.06 15.90 1.50
CA ALA A 24 -27.25 14.68 1.44
C ALA A 24 -25.96 14.84 2.25
N PRO A 25 -25.43 13.75 2.85
CA PRO A 25 -24.10 13.79 3.46
C PRO A 25 -23.03 14.09 2.40
N PRO A 26 -21.90 14.69 2.80
CA PRO A 26 -20.79 14.91 1.88
C PRO A 26 -20.26 13.57 1.34
N GLN A 27 -19.82 13.58 0.08
CA GLN A 27 -19.17 12.41 -0.50
C GLN A 27 -17.75 12.31 0.04
N LEU A 28 -17.47 11.23 0.77
CA LEU A 28 -16.13 10.91 1.24
C LEU A 28 -15.34 10.30 0.08
N ARG A 29 -14.18 10.87 -0.23
CA ARG A 29 -13.31 10.36 -1.30
C ARG A 29 -11.90 10.15 -0.77
N VAL A 30 -11.29 9.04 -1.19
CA VAL A 30 -9.84 8.87 -1.16
C VAL A 30 -9.33 8.93 -2.58
N SER A 31 -8.29 9.73 -2.84
CA SER A 31 -7.67 9.84 -4.15
C SER A 31 -6.15 9.78 -4.03
N GLY A 32 -5.46 9.48 -5.13
CA GLY A 32 -4.00 9.47 -5.14
C GLY A 32 -3.40 8.87 -6.40
N THR A 33 -2.09 8.68 -6.37
CA THR A 33 -1.36 7.92 -7.38
C THR A 33 -1.33 6.46 -6.96
N ALA A 34 -1.86 5.54 -7.75
CA ALA A 34 -1.72 4.11 -7.48
C ALA A 34 -0.28 3.64 -7.72
N VAL A 35 0.33 4.11 -8.82
CA VAL A 35 1.74 3.89 -9.14
C VAL A 35 2.26 5.01 -10.04
N ASP A 36 3.48 5.47 -9.76
CA ASP A 36 4.20 6.40 -10.62
C ASP A 36 4.88 5.63 -11.77
N TYR A 37 4.74 6.13 -13.00
CA TYR A 37 5.43 5.56 -14.14
C TYR A 37 6.91 5.93 -14.12
N ASP A 38 7.72 5.12 -14.81
CA ASP A 38 9.17 5.26 -14.90
C ASP A 38 9.91 5.21 -13.55
N ARG A 39 9.19 4.91 -12.46
CA ARG A 39 9.78 4.75 -11.13
C ARG A 39 10.11 3.29 -10.89
N VAL A 40 11.36 3.05 -10.50
CA VAL A 40 11.83 1.74 -10.06
C VAL A 40 11.10 1.33 -8.80
N ALA A 41 10.48 0.15 -8.82
CA ALA A 41 9.92 -0.52 -7.66
C ALA A 41 10.74 -1.78 -7.34
N TYR A 42 11.02 -1.99 -6.06
CA TYR A 42 11.83 -3.09 -5.56
C TYR A 42 10.95 -4.20 -4.98
N PHE A 43 11.03 -5.39 -5.57
CA PHE A 43 10.28 -6.56 -5.13
C PHE A 43 11.19 -7.56 -4.41
N SER A 44 12.42 -7.68 -4.90
CA SER A 44 13.52 -8.36 -4.23
C SER A 44 14.82 -7.57 -4.45
N PRO A 45 15.94 -7.95 -3.82
CA PRO A 45 17.24 -7.34 -4.11
C PRO A 45 17.63 -7.41 -5.59
N ARG A 46 17.09 -8.37 -6.34
CA ARG A 46 17.36 -8.59 -7.77
C ARG A 46 16.20 -8.18 -8.67
N ASP A 47 14.97 -8.25 -8.18
CA ASP A 47 13.78 -8.05 -9.00
C ASP A 47 13.30 -6.61 -8.87
N ARG A 48 13.43 -5.88 -9.98
CA ARG A 48 13.08 -4.47 -10.10
C ARG A 48 12.18 -4.31 -11.31
N VAL A 49 11.02 -3.72 -11.10
CA VAL A 49 10.07 -3.44 -12.18
C VAL A 49 9.82 -1.94 -12.22
N ALA A 50 9.73 -1.38 -13.42
CA ALA A 50 9.20 -0.06 -13.66
C ALA A 50 8.06 -0.16 -14.67
N LEU A 51 7.04 0.67 -14.54
CA LEU A 51 5.89 0.65 -15.45
C LEU A 51 6.04 1.77 -16.47
N LYS A 52 5.87 1.44 -17.76
CA LYS A 52 5.77 2.43 -18.83
C LYS A 52 4.48 3.23 -18.71
N PRO A 53 4.47 4.50 -19.15
CA PRO A 53 3.23 5.25 -19.33
C PRO A 53 2.23 4.49 -20.21
N GLY A 54 0.98 4.39 -19.77
CA GLY A 54 -0.07 3.67 -20.49
C GLY A 54 -0.06 2.15 -20.30
N SER A 55 0.87 1.58 -19.54
CA SER A 55 1.02 0.11 -19.37
C SER A 55 -0.20 -0.57 -18.75
N ALA A 56 -1.04 0.17 -18.01
CA ALA A 56 -2.25 -0.35 -17.39
C ALA A 56 -3.52 -0.14 -18.24
N ALA A 57 -3.51 0.81 -19.18
CA ALA A 57 -4.70 1.25 -19.92
C ALA A 57 -5.44 0.10 -20.61
N ALA A 58 -4.69 -0.76 -21.33
CA ALA A 58 -5.29 -1.83 -22.12
C ALA A 58 -6.04 -2.85 -21.24
N ASN A 59 -5.47 -3.24 -20.09
CA ASN A 59 -6.12 -4.21 -19.22
C ASN A 59 -7.24 -3.59 -18.39
N LEU A 60 -7.10 -2.35 -17.93
CA LEU A 60 -8.20 -1.63 -17.27
C LEU A 60 -9.45 -1.52 -18.17
N ALA A 61 -9.27 -1.23 -19.46
CA ALA A 61 -10.37 -1.20 -20.43
C ALA A 61 -11.02 -2.59 -20.60
N LYS A 62 -10.22 -3.65 -20.80
CA LYS A 62 -10.72 -5.04 -20.90
C LYS A 62 -11.49 -5.46 -19.64
N ARG A 63 -11.08 -4.99 -18.47
CA ARG A 63 -11.72 -5.26 -17.18
C ARG A 63 -13.07 -4.58 -17.05
N GLN A 64 -13.18 -3.32 -17.45
CA GLN A 64 -14.45 -2.57 -17.45
C GLN A 64 -15.54 -3.22 -18.32
N ASP A 65 -15.16 -3.83 -19.44
CA ASP A 65 -16.08 -4.49 -20.37
C ASP A 65 -16.56 -5.89 -19.89
N SER A 66 -16.00 -6.42 -18.80
CA SER A 66 -16.33 -7.76 -18.30
C SER A 66 -16.70 -7.74 -16.81
N SER A 67 -17.91 -8.19 -16.46
CA SER A 67 -18.38 -8.29 -15.08
C SER A 67 -17.63 -9.32 -14.22
N GLN A 68 -16.61 -9.98 -14.77
CA GLN A 68 -15.85 -11.07 -14.15
C GLN A 68 -14.42 -10.66 -13.76
N ARG A 69 -13.97 -9.45 -14.09
CA ARG A 69 -12.59 -8.99 -13.81
C ARG A 69 -12.55 -7.54 -13.37
N ASP A 70 -13.26 -7.20 -12.31
CA ASP A 70 -13.15 -5.86 -11.74
C ASP A 70 -11.83 -5.67 -10.98
N VAL A 71 -11.54 -4.43 -10.59
CA VAL A 71 -10.40 -4.08 -9.73
C VAL A 71 -10.98 -3.70 -8.38
N LEU A 72 -10.45 -4.30 -7.31
CA LEU A 72 -10.94 -4.09 -5.95
C LEU A 72 -10.16 -2.99 -5.24
N ALA A 73 -10.85 -2.20 -4.43
CA ALA A 73 -10.25 -1.39 -3.39
C ALA A 73 -10.34 -2.16 -2.05
N LEU A 74 -9.18 -2.49 -1.48
CA LEU A 74 -9.08 -3.37 -0.29
C LEU A 74 -8.44 -2.66 0.89
N LEU A 75 -8.60 -3.22 2.10
CA LEU A 75 -7.80 -2.84 3.26
C LEU A 75 -6.78 -3.90 3.61
N GLY A 76 -5.50 -3.54 3.59
CA GLY A 76 -4.41 -4.44 3.97
C GLY A 76 -4.32 -5.71 3.11
N HIS A 77 -4.62 -5.62 1.81
CA HIS A 77 -4.65 -6.75 0.87
C HIS A 77 -5.65 -7.87 1.23
N ASP A 78 -6.63 -7.58 2.10
CA ASP A 78 -7.61 -8.57 2.53
C ASP A 78 -8.87 -8.54 1.63
N PRO A 79 -9.16 -9.59 0.84
CA PRO A 79 -10.33 -9.64 -0.03
C PRO A 79 -11.64 -9.76 0.73
N ALA A 80 -11.62 -10.02 2.04
CA ALA A 80 -12.81 -9.95 2.90
C ALA A 80 -13.16 -8.50 3.28
N ARG A 81 -12.26 -7.54 3.03
CA ARG A 81 -12.37 -6.14 3.46
C ARG A 81 -12.37 -5.19 2.26
N VAL A 82 -13.38 -5.37 1.42
CA VAL A 82 -13.61 -4.59 0.20
C VAL A 82 -14.32 -3.29 0.55
N VAL A 83 -13.73 -2.16 0.15
CA VAL A 83 -14.27 -0.81 0.39
C VAL A 83 -14.67 -0.09 -0.90
N GLY A 84 -14.46 -0.72 -2.05
CA GLY A 84 -14.90 -0.23 -3.34
C GLY A 84 -14.41 -1.12 -4.47
N ARG A 85 -14.87 -0.82 -5.69
CA ARG A 85 -14.51 -1.57 -6.90
C ARG A 85 -14.82 -0.80 -8.17
N THR A 86 -14.16 -1.15 -9.27
CA THR A 86 -14.44 -0.52 -10.57
C THR A 86 -15.80 -0.93 -11.13
N GLY A 87 -16.24 -2.16 -10.86
CA GLY A 87 -17.49 -2.71 -11.42
C GLY A 87 -18.78 -1.99 -10.99
N ASN A 88 -18.77 -1.29 -9.85
CA ASN A 88 -19.91 -0.46 -9.40
C ASN A 88 -19.63 1.05 -9.50
N GLY A 89 -18.47 1.43 -10.06
CA GLY A 89 -18.07 2.82 -10.23
C GLY A 89 -17.53 3.52 -8.99
N SER A 90 -17.44 2.86 -7.82
CA SER A 90 -16.86 3.46 -6.60
C SER A 90 -15.35 3.67 -6.71
N LEU A 91 -14.63 2.79 -7.42
CA LEU A 91 -13.23 2.96 -7.77
C LEU A 91 -13.10 3.35 -9.24
N ARG A 92 -12.30 4.36 -9.54
CA ARG A 92 -11.99 4.81 -10.90
C ARG A 92 -10.51 5.05 -11.05
N PHE A 93 -9.99 4.77 -12.23
CA PHE A 93 -8.61 5.05 -12.59
C PHE A 93 -8.54 6.11 -13.68
N ASN A 94 -7.47 6.90 -13.65
CA ASN A 94 -7.11 7.83 -14.70
C ASN A 94 -5.63 7.63 -15.04
N ASP A 95 -5.37 7.05 -16.20
CA ASP A 95 -4.03 6.82 -16.72
C ASP A 95 -3.47 8.15 -17.25
N THR A 96 -2.35 8.59 -16.68
CA THR A 96 -1.69 9.86 -17.04
C THR A 96 -0.24 9.61 -17.42
N PRO A 97 0.42 10.53 -18.15
CA PRO A 97 1.83 10.37 -18.49
C PRO A 97 2.77 10.19 -17.27
N ALA A 98 2.37 10.68 -16.08
CA ALA A 98 3.18 10.60 -14.87
C ALA A 98 2.93 9.32 -14.05
N GLY A 99 1.77 8.69 -14.21
CA GLY A 99 1.36 7.56 -13.37
C GLY A 99 -0.12 7.21 -13.52
N LEU A 100 -0.49 6.10 -12.91
CA LEU A 100 -1.88 5.67 -12.82
C LEU A 100 -2.54 6.31 -11.59
N MET A 101 -3.42 7.28 -11.80
CA MET A 101 -4.16 7.93 -10.73
C MET A 101 -5.41 7.12 -10.39
N TYR A 102 -5.91 7.24 -9.16
CA TYR A 102 -7.17 6.64 -8.75
C TYR A 102 -8.02 7.56 -7.88
N GLU A 103 -9.32 7.29 -7.91
CA GLU A 103 -10.32 7.85 -7.00
C GLU A 103 -11.20 6.74 -6.46
N LEU A 104 -11.43 6.78 -5.16
CA LEU A 104 -12.28 5.85 -4.43
C LEU A 104 -13.34 6.65 -3.66
N ASP A 105 -14.59 6.52 -4.07
CA ASP A 105 -15.74 7.00 -3.32
C ASP A 105 -16.09 5.99 -2.23
N LEU A 106 -16.08 6.47 -0.99
CA LEU A 106 -16.39 5.68 0.19
C LEU A 106 -17.86 5.88 0.56
N ASP A 107 -18.54 4.78 0.86
CA ASP A 107 -19.91 4.83 1.36
C ASP A 107 -19.91 5.27 2.84
N PRO A 108 -20.44 6.45 3.19
CA PRO A 108 -20.49 6.89 4.58
C PRO A 108 -21.45 6.04 5.45
N ALA A 109 -22.35 5.25 4.84
CA ALA A 109 -23.24 4.35 5.56
C ALA A 109 -22.56 3.02 5.96
N ASP A 110 -21.46 2.66 5.30
CA ASP A 110 -20.63 1.52 5.69
C ASP A 110 -19.62 1.93 6.78
N PRO A 111 -19.69 1.37 7.99
CA PRO A 111 -18.76 1.69 9.07
C PRO A 111 -17.28 1.43 8.72
N GLU A 112 -16.99 0.42 7.89
CA GLU A 112 -15.62 0.15 7.48
C GLU A 112 -15.12 1.25 6.54
N SER A 113 -15.86 1.55 5.48
CA SER A 113 -15.55 2.66 4.55
C SER A 113 -15.43 4.02 5.26
N ALA A 114 -16.32 4.35 6.19
CA ALA A 114 -16.24 5.58 6.98
C ALA A 114 -14.97 5.62 7.86
N SER A 115 -14.59 4.49 8.46
CA SER A 115 -13.36 4.36 9.25
C SER A 115 -12.11 4.54 8.39
N VAL A 116 -12.12 4.04 7.15
CA VAL A 116 -11.02 4.24 6.20
C VAL A 116 -10.75 5.69 5.94
N TYR A 117 -11.80 6.47 5.64
CA TYR A 117 -11.67 7.91 5.42
C TYR A 117 -10.98 8.59 6.62
N ALA A 118 -11.43 8.31 7.84
CA ALA A 118 -10.84 8.86 9.05
C ALA A 118 -9.38 8.42 9.25
N LYS A 119 -9.05 7.15 8.96
CA LYS A 119 -7.68 6.62 9.03
C LYS A 119 -6.76 7.28 8.02
N VAL A 120 -7.21 7.52 6.79
CA VAL A 120 -6.44 8.27 5.78
C VAL A 120 -6.25 9.72 6.24
N LYS A 121 -7.33 10.39 6.63
CA LYS A 121 -7.31 11.81 7.04
C LYS A 121 -6.35 12.07 8.20
N ASN A 122 -6.25 11.13 9.14
CA ASN A 122 -5.37 11.24 10.30
C ASN A 122 -3.98 10.61 10.09
N GLY A 123 -3.69 10.05 8.91
CA GLY A 123 -2.40 9.44 8.59
C GLY A 123 -2.16 8.03 9.15
N ASN A 124 -3.18 7.37 9.71
CA ASN A 124 -3.10 5.97 10.17
C ASN A 124 -3.05 4.97 9.00
N LEU A 125 -3.64 5.34 7.87
CA LEU A 125 -3.35 4.75 6.56
C LEU A 125 -2.61 5.84 5.77
N SER A 126 -1.41 5.53 5.30
CA SER A 126 -0.48 6.55 4.78
C SER A 126 -0.07 6.32 3.34
N ALA A 127 -0.35 5.14 2.77
CA ALA A 127 0.03 4.78 1.41
C ALA A 127 -1.00 3.86 0.75
N ALA A 128 -1.02 3.89 -0.58
CA ALA A 128 -1.73 2.90 -1.37
C ALA A 128 -0.74 1.80 -1.81
N SER A 129 -1.23 0.61 -2.11
CA SER A 129 -0.44 -0.49 -2.65
C SER A 129 -1.22 -1.08 -3.82
N ILE A 130 -0.67 -1.04 -5.03
CA ILE A 130 -1.32 -1.60 -6.22
C ILE A 130 -0.79 -2.99 -6.51
N GLY A 131 -1.70 -3.96 -6.60
CA GLY A 131 -1.41 -5.32 -7.05
C GLY A 131 -1.59 -5.45 -8.56
N PHE A 132 -0.57 -5.97 -9.23
CA PHE A 132 -0.58 -6.20 -10.68
C PHE A 132 0.27 -7.41 -11.10
N ILE A 133 0.00 -7.93 -12.29
CA ILE A 133 0.80 -8.95 -12.95
C ILE A 133 1.43 -8.35 -14.19
N VAL A 134 2.74 -8.54 -14.39
CA VAL A 134 3.43 -8.14 -15.62
C VAL A 134 3.05 -9.10 -16.75
N LYS A 135 2.51 -8.56 -17.85
CA LYS A 135 2.10 -9.33 -19.03
C LYS A 135 3.07 -9.19 -20.20
N ASP A 136 3.72 -8.04 -20.31
CA ASP A 136 4.78 -7.78 -21.28
C ASP A 136 5.78 -6.77 -20.70
N ALA A 137 7.07 -7.03 -20.88
CA ALA A 137 8.16 -6.22 -20.40
C ALA A 137 9.44 -6.46 -21.22
N GLU A 138 10.37 -5.51 -21.14
CA GLU A 138 11.71 -5.64 -21.70
C GLU A 138 12.76 -5.30 -20.64
N ASP A 139 13.93 -5.92 -20.76
CA ASP A 139 15.09 -5.53 -19.96
C ASP A 139 15.52 -4.10 -20.36
N ALA A 140 15.62 -3.22 -19.39
CA ALA A 140 16.06 -1.83 -19.60
C ALA A 140 16.98 -1.37 -18.47
N LYS A 141 17.65 -0.23 -18.72
CA LYS A 141 18.34 0.53 -17.68
C LYS A 141 17.60 1.84 -17.43
N LEU A 142 17.22 2.09 -16.20
CA LEU A 142 16.57 3.34 -15.78
C LEU A 142 17.36 3.99 -14.64
N ALA A 143 17.38 5.32 -14.62
CA ALA A 143 17.91 6.07 -13.49
C ALA A 143 16.99 5.90 -12.28
N ASP A 144 17.52 5.35 -11.19
CA ASP A 144 16.75 5.12 -9.98
C ASP A 144 16.64 6.40 -9.14
N ASN A 145 15.48 7.03 -9.20
CA ASN A 145 15.12 8.17 -8.36
C ASN A 145 14.04 7.80 -7.32
N SER A 146 13.86 6.51 -7.05
CA SER A 146 12.93 6.05 -6.03
C SER A 146 13.42 6.44 -4.61
N PRO A 147 12.51 6.53 -3.62
CA PRO A 147 12.89 6.74 -2.22
C PRO A 147 13.82 5.65 -1.65
N ASP A 148 13.79 4.45 -2.24
CA ASP A 148 14.57 3.29 -1.82
C ASP A 148 15.92 3.18 -2.56
N ALA A 149 16.22 4.13 -3.46
CA ALA A 149 17.47 4.15 -4.22
C ALA A 149 18.68 4.24 -3.28
N LYS A 150 19.61 3.29 -3.40
CA LYS A 150 20.89 3.33 -2.67
C LYS A 150 21.73 4.54 -3.09
N GLU A 151 21.71 4.83 -4.38
CA GLU A 151 22.40 5.95 -5.01
C GLU A 151 21.43 6.63 -5.99
N PRO A 152 20.74 7.71 -5.57
CA PRO A 152 19.79 8.40 -6.44
C PRO A 152 20.41 8.84 -7.77
N GLY A 153 19.73 8.52 -8.86
CA GLY A 153 20.16 8.78 -10.24
C GLY A 153 21.07 7.71 -10.85
N ALA A 154 21.48 6.68 -10.09
CA ALA A 154 22.24 5.56 -10.65
C ALA A 154 21.38 4.73 -11.61
N GLU A 155 21.95 4.31 -12.74
CA GLU A 155 21.27 3.40 -13.66
C GLU A 155 21.22 1.99 -13.09
N VAL A 156 20.02 1.42 -13.08
CA VAL A 156 19.74 0.07 -12.61
C VAL A 156 19.05 -0.75 -13.69
N ASP A 157 19.37 -2.05 -13.75
CA ASP A 157 18.63 -2.99 -14.57
C ASP A 157 17.20 -3.17 -14.00
N VAL A 158 16.20 -3.11 -14.89
CA VAL A 158 14.79 -3.27 -14.56
C VAL A 158 14.07 -4.06 -15.64
N GLU A 159 13.00 -4.76 -15.25
CA GLU A 159 11.95 -5.14 -16.18
C GLU A 159 11.04 -3.93 -16.41
N TYR A 160 11.08 -3.37 -17.61
CA TYR A 160 10.32 -2.17 -17.95
C TYR A 160 9.01 -2.55 -18.65
N ALA A 161 7.96 -2.67 -17.84
CA ALA A 161 6.69 -3.26 -18.24
C ALA A 161 5.89 -2.38 -19.20
N SER A 162 5.59 -2.91 -20.39
CA SER A 162 4.73 -2.32 -21.43
C SER A 162 3.26 -2.70 -21.24
N GLU A 163 2.97 -3.84 -20.63
CA GLU A 163 1.61 -4.26 -20.31
C GLU A 163 1.56 -4.87 -18.91
N VAL A 164 0.68 -4.34 -18.06
CA VAL A 164 0.38 -4.90 -16.74
C VAL A 164 -1.11 -5.15 -16.59
N ASP A 165 -1.46 -6.19 -15.84
CA ASP A 165 -2.83 -6.49 -15.43
C ASP A 165 -3.04 -6.13 -13.96
N VAL A 166 -3.62 -4.96 -13.72
CA VAL A 166 -3.96 -4.44 -12.39
C VAL A 166 -5.21 -5.15 -11.88
N PHE A 167 -5.16 -5.69 -10.67
CA PHE A 167 -6.31 -6.39 -10.07
C PHE A 167 -6.78 -5.78 -8.73
N GLU A 168 -5.96 -4.96 -8.06
CA GLU A 168 -6.37 -4.27 -6.84
C GLU A 168 -5.60 -2.98 -6.54
N VAL A 169 -6.20 -2.15 -5.69
CA VAL A 169 -5.52 -1.08 -4.94
C VAL A 169 -5.88 -1.26 -3.47
N SER A 170 -4.90 -1.50 -2.61
CA SER A 170 -5.13 -1.61 -1.17
C SER A 170 -4.67 -0.36 -0.43
N LEU A 171 -5.47 0.10 0.54
CA LEU A 171 -5.07 1.15 1.46
C LEU A 171 -4.34 0.50 2.64
N VAL A 172 -3.13 0.98 2.92
CA VAL A 172 -2.18 0.34 3.83
C VAL A 172 -1.54 1.35 4.80
N ALA A 173 -1.16 0.87 5.98
CA ALA A 173 -0.49 1.69 7.01
C ALA A 173 0.95 2.03 6.63
N HIS A 174 1.61 1.08 5.98
CA HIS A 174 2.92 1.22 5.35
C HIS A 174 2.74 0.85 3.89
N GLY A 175 3.34 1.60 2.96
CA GLY A 175 3.40 1.17 1.56
C GLY A 175 4.08 -0.19 1.41
N ALA A 176 4.25 -0.66 0.17
CA ALA A 176 5.25 -1.68 -0.11
C ALA A 176 6.65 -1.12 0.23
N MET A 177 7.00 -1.17 1.51
CA MET A 177 8.37 -1.01 2.00
C MET A 177 9.19 -2.15 1.38
N GLY A 178 10.35 -1.80 0.82
CA GLY A 178 11.19 -2.70 0.05
C GLY A 178 11.28 -4.12 0.62
N GLY A 179 11.07 -5.11 -0.24
CA GLY A 179 11.21 -6.55 0.04
C GLY A 179 10.18 -7.13 1.01
N ALA A 180 10.16 -6.71 2.28
CA ALA A 180 9.48 -7.43 3.36
C ALA A 180 7.95 -7.37 3.30
N THR A 181 7.36 -6.20 3.01
CA THR A 181 5.88 -6.08 2.91
C THR A 181 5.32 -6.57 1.58
N ALA A 182 6.09 -6.45 0.48
CA ALA A 182 5.71 -7.01 -0.81
C ALA A 182 5.69 -8.56 -0.75
N LEU A 183 6.65 -9.18 -0.05
CA LEU A 183 6.66 -10.62 0.23
C LEU A 183 5.46 -11.05 1.07
N ALA A 184 5.10 -10.31 2.12
CA ALA A 184 3.92 -10.62 2.94
C ALA A 184 2.60 -10.48 2.15
N ALA A 185 2.46 -9.42 1.34
CA ALA A 185 1.29 -9.23 0.47
C ALA A 185 1.21 -10.29 -0.64
N SER A 186 2.37 -10.70 -1.19
CA SER A 186 2.45 -11.75 -2.22
C SER A 186 2.11 -13.12 -1.66
N ALA A 187 2.60 -13.46 -0.47
CA ALA A 187 2.27 -14.72 0.20
C ALA A 187 0.76 -14.84 0.51
N MET A 188 0.11 -13.74 0.89
CA MET A 188 -1.34 -13.74 1.15
C MET A 188 -2.18 -14.00 -0.12
N VAL A 189 -1.78 -13.42 -1.27
CA VAL A 189 -2.51 -13.61 -2.54
C VAL A 189 -2.19 -14.94 -3.22
N GLU A 190 -0.96 -15.42 -3.14
CA GLU A 190 -0.55 -16.71 -3.70
C GLU A 190 -1.29 -17.89 -3.02
N GLY A 191 -1.50 -17.81 -1.70
CA GLY A 191 -2.35 -18.75 -0.97
C GLY A 191 -3.82 -18.75 -1.43
N MET A 192 -4.33 -17.60 -1.88
CA MET A 192 -5.71 -17.49 -2.40
C MET A 192 -5.88 -18.03 -3.82
N ILE A 193 -4.84 -17.94 -4.66
CA ILE A 193 -4.87 -18.47 -6.04
C ILE A 193 -4.70 -19.99 -6.04
N THR A 194 -3.85 -20.52 -5.15
CA THR A 194 -3.48 -21.94 -5.11
C THR A 194 -4.40 -22.79 -4.23
N GLY A 195 -5.09 -22.18 -3.26
CA GLY A 195 -5.98 -22.87 -2.33
C GLY A 195 -5.25 -23.74 -1.29
N ASP A 196 -3.94 -23.55 -1.11
CA ASP A 196 -3.14 -24.24 -0.09
C ASP A 196 -3.18 -23.47 1.24
N GLU A 197 -3.87 -24.03 2.24
CA GLU A 197 -4.04 -23.46 3.59
C GLU A 197 -2.73 -23.37 4.41
N ASP A 198 -1.61 -23.92 3.92
CA ASP A 198 -0.32 -23.97 4.64
C ASP A 198 0.55 -22.71 4.47
N THR A 199 0.17 -21.76 3.61
CA THR A 199 0.94 -20.51 3.39
C THR A 199 0.58 -19.37 4.36
N ALA A 200 -0.44 -19.55 5.19
CA ALA A 200 -0.92 -18.56 6.16
C ALA A 200 -0.23 -18.66 7.54
N SER A 201 1.07 -19.01 7.60
CA SER A 201 1.86 -18.81 8.82
C SER A 201 2.85 -17.67 8.62
N ALA A 202 2.67 -16.60 9.39
CA ALA A 202 3.50 -15.40 9.39
C ALA A 202 4.89 -15.61 10.03
N ASP A 203 5.41 -16.84 10.03
CA ASP A 203 6.63 -17.21 10.77
C ASP A 203 7.90 -17.23 9.90
N THR A 204 7.83 -17.05 8.58
CA THR A 204 9.01 -17.20 7.70
C THR A 204 9.67 -15.89 7.24
N ALA A 205 9.22 -14.72 7.73
CA ALA A 205 9.72 -13.41 7.24
C ALA A 205 10.69 -12.67 8.18
N LEU A 206 11.27 -13.33 9.20
CA LEU A 206 12.16 -12.68 10.17
C LEU A 206 13.39 -13.53 10.51
N GLU A 207 14.22 -13.82 9.52
CA GLU A 207 15.62 -14.20 9.76
C GLU A 207 16.54 -13.23 9.01
N SER A 208 16.64 -12.00 9.51
CA SER A 208 17.85 -11.18 9.34
C SER A 208 18.55 -11.12 10.69
N GLU A 209 19.78 -11.62 10.76
CA GLU A 209 20.68 -11.57 11.91
C GLU A 209 20.73 -10.16 12.52
N ALA A 210 19.93 -9.95 13.56
CA ALA A 210 20.19 -8.97 14.60
C ALA A 210 20.27 -9.78 15.88
N GLU A 211 21.46 -9.85 16.47
CA GLU A 211 21.69 -10.47 17.77
C GLU A 211 20.71 -9.84 18.77
N ALA A 212 19.76 -10.65 19.25
CA ALA A 212 18.71 -10.19 20.15
C ALA A 212 19.37 -9.58 21.40
N PRO A 213 18.97 -8.37 21.84
CA PRO A 213 19.37 -7.91 23.16
C PRO A 213 18.85 -8.90 24.20
N PRO A 214 19.62 -9.18 25.28
CA PRO A 214 19.23 -10.17 26.27
C PRO A 214 17.86 -9.84 26.84
N GLU A 215 16.98 -10.85 26.93
CA GLU A 215 15.64 -10.66 27.47
C GLU A 215 15.71 -10.05 28.88
N PRO A 216 14.99 -8.95 29.16
CA PRO A 216 14.92 -8.43 30.50
C PRO A 216 14.16 -9.44 31.37
N SER A 217 14.83 -9.95 32.41
CA SER A 217 14.17 -10.76 33.43
C SER A 217 13.05 -9.93 34.05
N LEU A 218 11.81 -10.38 33.90
CA LEU A 218 10.66 -9.81 34.59
C LEU A 218 10.83 -10.05 36.10
N ALA A 219 11.50 -9.13 36.78
CA ALA A 219 11.35 -8.96 38.21
C ALA A 219 10.02 -8.22 38.45
N ASP A 220 9.26 -8.71 39.43
CA ASP A 220 7.90 -8.29 39.84
C ASP A 220 7.82 -6.85 40.40
N ASP A 221 8.88 -6.06 40.25
CA ASP A 221 9.01 -4.67 40.71
C ASP A 221 9.21 -3.70 39.53
N SER A 222 8.50 -3.93 38.42
CA SER A 222 8.56 -3.03 37.26
C SER A 222 7.85 -1.70 37.59
N PRO A 223 8.49 -0.54 37.41
CA PRO A 223 7.89 0.75 37.72
C PRO A 223 6.63 0.99 36.89
N THR A 224 5.66 1.65 37.50
CA THR A 224 4.43 2.03 36.80
C THR A 224 4.73 3.01 35.68
N TRP A 225 3.83 3.12 34.69
CA TRP A 225 3.97 4.05 33.57
C TRP A 225 4.29 5.50 33.98
N GLY A 226 3.87 5.93 35.18
CA GLY A 226 4.20 7.26 35.72
C GLY A 226 5.66 7.41 36.16
N GLU A 227 6.27 6.37 36.70
CA GLU A 227 7.65 6.37 37.20
C GLU A 227 8.66 6.29 36.04
N ALA A 228 8.35 5.47 35.03
CA ALA A 228 9.14 5.40 33.79
C ALA A 228 9.13 6.75 33.03
N ALA A 229 8.00 7.47 33.03
CA ALA A 229 7.88 8.76 32.38
C ALA A 229 8.74 9.86 33.05
N GLU A 230 8.89 9.84 34.38
CA GLU A 230 9.77 10.78 35.09
C GLU A 230 11.26 10.47 34.90
N GLU A 231 11.60 9.20 34.71
CA GLU A 231 12.97 8.76 34.46
C GLU A 231 13.43 9.16 33.04
N TRP A 232 12.55 9.02 32.04
CA TRP A 232 12.82 9.45 30.67
C TRP A 232 12.90 10.98 30.53
N HIS A 233 12.18 11.71 31.38
CA HIS A 233 12.27 13.17 31.45
C HIS A 233 13.59 13.63 32.08
N ARG A 234 14.08 12.93 33.12
CA ARG A 234 15.43 13.15 33.69
C ARG A 234 16.55 12.82 32.71
N ALA A 235 16.34 11.82 31.85
CA ALA A 235 17.27 11.44 30.80
C ALA A 235 17.26 12.39 29.58
N GLY A 236 16.37 13.41 29.57
CA GLY A 236 16.33 14.44 28.53
C GLY A 236 15.79 13.97 27.17
N ILE A 237 15.08 12.84 27.14
CA ILE A 237 14.61 12.19 25.89
C ILE A 237 13.39 12.92 25.30
N PHE A 238 12.66 13.70 26.10
CA PHE A 238 11.63 14.62 25.62
C PHE A 238 11.74 15.98 26.31
N ASN A 239 11.62 17.07 25.55
CA ASN A 239 11.49 18.42 26.11
C ASN A 239 10.00 18.76 26.24
N ARG A 240 9.58 19.27 27.42
CA ARG A 240 8.17 19.56 27.71
C ARG A 240 7.61 20.65 26.79
N GLY A 241 6.61 20.29 26.00
CA GLY A 241 5.68 21.19 25.32
C GLY A 241 4.95 20.42 24.21
N THR A 242 3.81 19.79 24.45
CA THR A 242 2.55 20.45 24.77
C THR A 242 1.62 19.42 25.41
N LEU A 243 1.20 19.68 26.65
CA LEU A 243 0.06 19.03 27.27
C LEU A 243 -1.21 19.48 26.53
N ILE A 244 -1.94 18.55 25.92
CA ILE A 244 -3.38 18.73 25.68
C ILE A 244 -4.05 17.99 26.83
N GLY A 245 -4.51 18.75 27.83
CA GLY A 245 -5.24 18.20 28.97
C GLY A 245 -6.75 18.21 28.73
N GLY A 246 -7.44 17.35 29.51
CA GLY A 246 -8.87 17.43 29.79
C GLY A 246 -9.70 16.39 29.08
#